data_AF-A0A4Y2GGQ5-F1
#
_entry.id   AF-A0A4Y2GGQ5-F1
#
_cell.length_a   1.000
_cell.length_b   1.000
_cell.length_c   1.000
_cell.angle_alpha   90.00
_cell.angle_beta   90.00
_cell.angle_gamma   90.00
#
_symmetry.space_group_name_H-M   'P 1'
#
loop_
_entity.id
_entity.type
_entity.pdbx_description
1 polymer ?
#
loop_
_entity_poly.entity_id
_entity_poly.type
_entity_poly.pdbx_seq_one_letter_code
_entity_poly.pdbx_strand_id
1 'polypeptide(L)'
;MPRSNPFQLHSYIKQVVPEHSNITNMKYTRQDKLLFSTSDPVCAAKLLALQNVLDIPVCTDVIWENITSQFLISDIPTKTTLEELAEELSRNKDIGITHMRRFVKQNSSSEVSPVLVTILGTYLPDSVKIWFINQKIQAFN
;
A
#
# COMPACT_ATOMS: atom_id res chain seq x y z
N MET A 1 -23.02 -8.96 -10.84
CA MET A 1 -23.65 -8.49 -12.10
C MET A 1 -24.08 -9.74 -12.87
N PRO A 2 -25.30 -9.86 -13.40
CA PRO A 2 -25.61 -11.01 -14.26
C PRO A 2 -24.66 -10.97 -15.45
N ARG A 3 -23.95 -12.08 -15.73
CA ARG A 3 -22.87 -12.26 -16.73
C ARG A 3 -23.02 -11.32 -17.94
N SER A 4 -22.50 -10.10 -17.81
CA SER A 4 -22.57 -9.10 -18.85
C SER A 4 -21.78 -9.62 -20.04
N ASN A 5 -22.28 -9.40 -21.26
CA ASN A 5 -21.56 -9.83 -22.46
C ASN A 5 -20.13 -9.21 -22.43
N PRO A 6 -19.06 -10.03 -22.47
CA PRO A 6 -17.68 -9.52 -22.40
C PRO A 6 -17.37 -8.45 -23.45
N PHE A 7 -17.97 -8.54 -24.63
CA PHE A 7 -17.81 -7.54 -25.70
C PHE A 7 -18.48 -6.22 -25.35
N GLN A 8 -19.67 -6.24 -24.75
CA GLN A 8 -20.37 -5.03 -24.31
C GLN A 8 -19.62 -4.34 -23.17
N LEU A 9 -19.14 -5.12 -22.20
CA LEU A 9 -18.32 -4.59 -21.12
C LEU A 9 -17.05 -3.92 -21.66
N HIS A 10 -16.35 -4.59 -22.58
CA HIS A 10 -15.13 -4.03 -23.16
C HIS A 10 -15.41 -2.73 -23.95
N SER A 11 -16.46 -2.70 -24.77
CA SER A 11 -16.86 -1.48 -25.49
C SER A 11 -17.24 -0.34 -24.53
N TYR A 12 -17.95 -0.66 -23.45
CA TYR A 12 -18.30 0.32 -22.41
C TYR A 12 -17.03 0.91 -21.77
N ILE A 13 -16.10 0.06 -21.32
CA ILE A 13 -14.86 0.52 -20.69
C ILE A 13 -14.04 1.41 -21.63
N LYS A 14 -13.97 1.08 -22.93
CA LYS A 14 -13.31 1.93 -23.94
C LYS A 14 -13.94 3.32 -24.06
N GLN A 15 -15.25 3.41 -23.89
CA GLN A 15 -15.99 4.67 -23.97
C GLN A 15 -15.77 5.52 -22.72
N VAL A 16 -15.80 4.91 -21.53
CA VAL A 16 -15.75 5.65 -20.26
C VAL A 16 -14.34 5.84 -19.69
N VAL A 17 -13.36 5.03 -20.12
CA VAL A 17 -11.95 5.13 -19.72
C VAL A 17 -11.09 5.41 -20.97
N PRO A 18 -10.70 6.67 -21.22
CA PRO A 18 -9.84 7.02 -22.36
C PRO A 18 -8.52 6.25 -22.39
N GLU A 19 -7.91 6.02 -21.22
CA GLU A 19 -6.66 5.31 -20.99
C GLU A 19 -6.86 3.78 -20.94
N HIS A 20 -7.94 3.25 -21.52
CA HIS A 20 -8.23 1.81 -21.53
C HIS A 20 -7.10 0.97 -22.14
N SER A 21 -6.27 1.55 -23.02
CA SER A 21 -5.08 0.89 -23.57
C SER A 21 -4.05 0.52 -22.51
N ASN A 22 -4.07 1.20 -21.35
CA ASN A 22 -3.16 0.96 -20.23
C ASN A 22 -3.68 -0.15 -19.29
N ILE A 23 -4.85 -0.73 -19.57
CA ILE A 23 -5.38 -1.89 -18.84
C ILE A 23 -4.67 -3.14 -19.38
N THR A 24 -3.88 -3.78 -18.52
CA THR A 24 -3.12 -4.99 -18.86
C THR A 24 -3.96 -6.25 -18.74
N ASN A 25 -4.99 -6.22 -17.88
CA ASN A 25 -5.86 -7.37 -17.66
C ASN A 25 -7.24 -6.94 -17.15
N MET A 26 -8.29 -7.62 -17.64
CA MET A 26 -9.68 -7.46 -17.18
C MET A 26 -10.28 -8.86 -16.98
N LYS A 27 -10.74 -9.17 -15.78
CA LYS A 27 -11.28 -10.50 -15.43
C LYS A 27 -12.56 -10.41 -14.62
N TYR A 28 -13.49 -11.31 -14.91
CA TYR A 28 -14.66 -11.56 -14.05
C TYR A 28 -14.31 -12.66 -13.04
N THR A 29 -14.55 -12.39 -11.76
CA THR A 29 -14.31 -13.36 -10.70
C THR A 29 -15.54 -14.25 -10.49
N ARG A 30 -15.36 -15.39 -9.81
CA ARG A 30 -16.48 -16.27 -9.42
C ARG A 30 -17.40 -15.66 -8.35
N GLN A 31 -17.02 -14.53 -7.76
CA GLN A 31 -17.77 -13.79 -6.73
C GLN A 31 -18.49 -12.56 -7.32
N ASP A 32 -18.72 -12.55 -8.62
CA ASP A 32 -19.38 -11.45 -9.32
C ASP A 32 -18.67 -10.10 -9.27
N LYS A 33 -17.35 -10.10 -9.06
CA LYS A 33 -16.48 -8.91 -9.10
C LYS A 33 -15.77 -8.78 -10.44
N LEU A 34 -15.59 -7.53 -10.89
CA LEU A 34 -14.71 -7.18 -12.00
C LEU A 34 -13.34 -6.77 -11.47
N LEU A 35 -12.29 -7.39 -11.98
CA LEU A 35 -10.91 -7.08 -11.64
C LEU A 35 -10.22 -6.45 -12.84
N PHE A 36 -9.67 -5.26 -12.64
CA PHE A 36 -8.79 -4.58 -13.59
C PHE A 36 -7.36 -4.59 -13.07
N SER A 37 -6.40 -4.69 -13.99
CA SER A 37 -4.98 -4.51 -13.69
C SER A 37 -4.43 -3.43 -14.60
N THR A 38 -3.76 -2.44 -14.02
CA THR A 38 -3.05 -1.38 -14.73
C THR A 38 -1.89 -0.89 -13.87
N SER A 39 -0.79 -0.50 -14.50
CA SER A 39 0.32 0.21 -13.84
C SER A 39 0.22 1.72 -14.02
N ASP A 40 -0.74 2.20 -14.81
CA ASP A 40 -0.93 3.63 -15.07
C ASP A 40 -1.84 4.25 -13.99
N PRO A 41 -1.32 5.20 -13.18
CA PRO A 41 -2.09 5.79 -12.09
C PRO A 41 -3.32 6.57 -12.58
N VAL A 42 -3.25 7.15 -13.79
CA VAL A 42 -4.38 7.89 -14.37
C VAL A 42 -5.51 6.93 -14.75
N CYS A 43 -5.19 5.84 -15.44
CA CYS A 43 -6.14 4.76 -15.72
C CYS A 43 -6.76 4.19 -14.44
N ALA A 44 -5.95 3.93 -13.41
CA ALA A 44 -6.42 3.42 -12.11
C ALA A 44 -7.41 4.40 -11.46
N ALA A 45 -7.10 5.69 -11.40
CA ALA A 45 -7.97 6.71 -10.83
C ALA A 45 -9.34 6.78 -11.54
N LYS A 46 -9.35 6.68 -12.88
CA LYS A 46 -10.61 6.68 -13.63
C LYS A 46 -11.43 5.42 -13.43
N LEU A 47 -10.79 4.25 -13.35
CA LEU A 47 -11.46 3.00 -13.02
C LEU A 47 -12.08 3.06 -11.62
N LEU A 48 -11.39 3.67 -10.65
CA LEU A 48 -11.90 3.86 -9.29
C LEU A 48 -13.06 4.85 -9.21
N ALA A 49 -13.12 5.82 -10.12
CA ALA A 49 -14.20 6.81 -10.15
C ALA A 49 -15.51 6.26 -10.76
N LEU A 50 -15.52 5.04 -11.30
CA LEU A 50 -16.72 4.45 -11.89
C LEU A 50 -17.76 4.15 -10.82
N GLN A 51 -18.91 4.81 -10.90
CA GLN A 51 -20.07 4.55 -10.04
C GLN A 51 -21.04 3.55 -10.66
N ASN A 52 -21.03 3.43 -11.99
CA ASN A 52 -21.90 2.54 -12.75
C ASN A 52 -21.09 1.80 -13.81
N VAL A 53 -21.50 0.56 -14.10
CA VAL A 53 -21.00 -0.22 -15.24
C VAL A 53 -22.20 -0.84 -15.93
N LEU A 54 -22.44 -0.49 -17.20
CA LEU A 54 -23.61 -0.93 -17.96
C LEU A 54 -24.93 -0.68 -17.21
N ASP A 55 -25.10 0.55 -16.71
CA ASP A 55 -26.26 1.00 -15.92
C ASP A 55 -26.49 0.25 -14.59
N ILE A 56 -25.55 -0.58 -14.17
CA ILE A 56 -25.58 -1.26 -12.87
C ILE A 56 -24.66 -0.48 -11.91
N PRO A 57 -25.15 -0.03 -10.75
CA PRO A 57 -24.31 0.62 -9.76
C PRO A 57 -23.26 -0.35 -9.22
N VAL A 58 -22.04 0.14 -9.09
CA VAL A 58 -20.89 -0.62 -8.60
C VAL A 58 -20.21 0.12 -7.45
N CYS A 59 -19.57 -0.63 -6.57
CA CYS A 59 -18.60 -0.10 -5.62
C CYS A 59 -17.21 -0.50 -6.10
N THR A 60 -16.30 0.47 -6.15
CA THR A 60 -14.92 0.30 -6.58
C THR A 60 -14.00 0.38 -5.38
N ASP A 61 -12.99 -0.48 -5.36
CA ASP A 61 -11.95 -0.46 -4.34
C ASP A 61 -10.63 -0.95 -4.94
N VAL A 62 -9.52 -0.61 -4.28
CA VAL A 62 -8.18 -1.05 -4.65
C VAL A 62 -7.79 -2.27 -3.82
N ILE A 63 -7.13 -3.23 -4.46
CA ILE A 63 -6.44 -4.30 -3.74
C ILE A 63 -5.14 -3.71 -3.17
N TRP A 64 -5.16 -3.37 -1.89
CA TRP A 64 -4.06 -2.68 -1.20
C TRP A 64 -2.73 -3.40 -1.33
N GLU A 65 -2.72 -4.73 -1.30
CA GLU A 65 -1.52 -5.56 -1.43
C GLU A 65 -0.74 -5.30 -2.73
N ASN A 66 -1.40 -4.79 -3.77
CA ASN A 66 -0.78 -4.50 -5.06
C ASN A 66 -0.23 -3.07 -5.18
N ILE A 67 -0.54 -2.19 -4.22
CA ILE A 67 -0.09 -0.79 -4.21
C ILE A 67 0.68 -0.42 -2.95
N THR A 68 0.98 -1.41 -2.10
CA THR A 68 1.80 -1.24 -0.91
C THR A 68 2.98 -2.20 -0.94
N SER A 69 4.11 -1.74 -0.43
CA SER A 69 5.29 -2.56 -0.19
C SER A 69 5.53 -2.72 1.31
N GLN A 70 6.11 -3.85 1.70
CA GLN A 70 6.40 -4.16 3.10
C GLN A 70 7.88 -4.46 3.29
N PHE A 71 8.46 -3.94 4.36
CA PHE A 71 9.81 -4.28 4.79
C PHE A 71 9.90 -4.37 6.31
N LEU A 72 10.88 -5.14 6.79
CA LEU A 72 11.12 -5.35 8.20
C LEU A 72 12.32 -4.51 8.66
N ILE A 73 12.16 -3.80 9.76
CA ILE A 73 13.28 -3.21 10.48
C ILE A 73 13.51 -4.04 11.74
N SER A 74 14.68 -4.65 11.83
CA SER A 74 15.12 -5.42 13.00
C SER A 74 15.60 -4.50 14.12
N ASP A 75 15.70 -5.06 15.32
CA ASP A 75 16.40 -4.45 16.45
C ASP A 75 15.90 -3.06 16.90
N ILE A 76 14.61 -2.75 16.68
CA ILE A 76 14.01 -1.50 17.17
C ILE A 76 13.82 -1.59 18.69
N PRO A 77 14.34 -0.62 19.47
CA PRO A 77 14.11 -0.57 20.90
C PRO A 77 12.61 -0.63 21.24
N THR A 78 12.22 -1.46 22.21
CA THR A 78 10.83 -1.60 22.66
C THR A 78 10.29 -0.31 23.28
N LYS A 79 11.18 0.54 23.79
CA LYS A 79 10.86 1.88 24.30
C LYS A 79 10.50 2.91 23.23
N THR A 80 10.98 2.74 22.00
CA THR A 80 10.64 3.65 20.89
C THR A 80 9.21 3.36 20.46
N THR A 81 8.35 4.36 20.39
CA THR A 81 6.95 4.15 19.98
C THR A 81 6.85 3.92 18.46
N LEU A 82 5.71 3.42 17.98
CA LEU A 82 5.52 3.29 16.52
C LEU A 82 5.34 4.65 15.86
N GLU A 83 4.79 5.62 16.59
CA GLU A 83 4.60 7.01 16.19
C GLU A 83 5.95 7.71 16.01
N GLU A 84 6.86 7.61 16.99
CA GLU A 84 8.23 8.15 16.89
C GLU A 84 8.98 7.54 15.71
N LEU A 85 8.88 6.21 15.52
CA LEU A 85 9.51 5.54 14.39
C LEU A 85 8.90 5.98 13.05
N ALA A 86 7.58 6.17 12.99
CA ALA A 86 6.91 6.67 11.79
C ALA A 86 7.36 8.09 11.43
N GLU A 87 7.42 9.00 12.40
CA GLU A 87 7.90 10.37 12.20
C GLU A 87 9.32 10.39 11.63
N GLU A 88 10.22 9.58 12.19
CA GLU A 88 11.60 9.53 11.72
C GLU A 88 11.72 8.98 10.30
N LEU A 89 10.97 7.91 9.98
CA LEU A 89 10.95 7.35 8.63
C LEU A 89 10.34 8.32 7.61
N SER A 90 9.29 9.06 7.99
CA SER A 90 8.62 10.03 7.11
C SER A 90 9.44 11.31 6.87
N ARG A 91 10.44 11.63 7.71
CA ARG A 91 11.36 12.76 7.44
C ARG A 91 12.16 12.61 6.15
N ASN A 92 12.35 11.38 5.65
CA ASN A 92 12.99 11.16 4.35
C ASN A 92 12.13 11.59 3.15
N LYS A 93 10.90 12.10 3.34
CA LYS A 93 9.93 12.59 2.31
C LYS A 93 9.50 11.59 1.24
N ASP A 94 10.29 10.56 0.98
CA ASP A 94 10.06 9.56 -0.06
C ASP A 94 9.25 8.34 0.43
N ILE A 95 8.93 8.28 1.73
CA ILE A 95 8.28 7.12 2.35
C ILE A 95 6.91 7.51 2.94
N GLY A 96 5.85 7.18 2.20
CA GLY A 96 4.47 7.29 2.69
C GLY A 96 4.06 6.05 3.49
N ILE A 97 4.15 6.09 4.81
CA ILE A 97 3.81 4.97 5.69
C ILE A 97 2.29 4.82 5.79
N THR A 98 1.79 3.60 5.55
CA THR A 98 0.35 3.28 5.64
C THR A 98 0.03 2.48 6.90
N HIS A 99 0.91 1.57 7.31
CA HIS A 99 0.70 0.73 8.49
C HIS A 99 2.03 0.30 9.10
N MET A 100 2.07 0.15 10.42
CA MET A 100 3.21 -0.41 11.14
C MET A 100 2.76 -1.43 12.17
N ARG A 101 3.52 -2.52 12.30
CA ARG A 101 3.25 -3.58 13.27
C ARG A 101 4.54 -4.03 13.94
N ARG A 102 4.57 -3.92 15.27
CA ARG A 102 5.67 -4.45 16.09
C ARG A 102 5.41 -5.91 16.44
N PHE A 103 6.43 -6.75 16.32
CA PHE A 103 6.36 -8.13 16.80
C PHE A 103 7.09 -8.24 18.14
N VAL A 104 6.33 -8.49 19.20
CA VAL A 104 6.88 -8.73 20.54
C VAL A 104 6.71 -10.21 20.85
N LYS A 105 7.80 -10.89 21.21
CA LYS A 105 7.74 -12.28 21.67
C LYS A 105 7.25 -12.28 23.12
N GLN A 106 6.19 -13.02 23.42
CA GLN A 106 5.72 -13.17 24.79
C GLN A 106 6.84 -13.77 25.66
N ASN A 107 7.02 -13.22 26.86
CA ASN A 107 8.03 -13.62 27.85
C ASN A 107 9.50 -13.43 27.41
N SER A 108 9.78 -12.59 26.41
CA SER A 108 11.16 -12.16 26.16
C SER A 108 11.49 -10.93 27.01
N SER A 109 12.65 -10.94 27.66
CA SER A 109 13.27 -9.74 28.24
C SER A 109 13.99 -8.91 27.18
N SER A 110 13.60 -9.03 25.90
CA SER A 110 14.29 -8.40 24.79
C SER A 110 13.99 -6.90 24.79
N GLU A 111 15.03 -6.09 24.91
CA GLU A 111 14.92 -4.63 24.82
C GLU A 111 14.70 -4.15 23.39
N VAL A 112 14.76 -5.05 22.42
CA VAL A 112 14.54 -4.78 21.00
C VAL A 112 13.51 -5.74 20.40
N SER A 113 12.84 -5.28 19.35
CA SER A 113 11.78 -6.01 18.64
C SER A 113 11.75 -5.62 17.17
N PRO A 114 11.50 -6.55 16.24
CA PRO A 114 11.33 -6.20 14.84
C PRO A 114 9.99 -5.50 14.59
N VAL A 115 9.98 -4.59 13.61
CA VAL A 115 8.81 -3.84 13.17
C VAL A 115 8.61 -4.03 11.67
N LEU A 116 7.41 -4.49 11.28
CA LEU A 116 6.97 -4.50 9.88
C LEU A 116 6.43 -3.12 9.53
N VAL A 117 6.98 -2.51 8.49
CA VAL A 117 6.53 -1.25 7.93
C VAL A 117 5.86 -1.52 6.60
N THR A 118 4.66 -1.00 6.42
CA THR A 118 3.92 -1.00 5.15
C THR A 118 3.92 0.42 4.61
N ILE A 119 4.33 0.57 3.37
CA ILE A 119 4.43 1.86 2.67
C ILE A 119 3.53 1.84 1.44
N LEU A 120 3.06 3.02 1.05
CA LEU A 120 2.39 3.22 -0.23
C LEU A 120 3.42 3.23 -1.35
N GLY A 121 3.09 2.57 -2.45
CA GLY A 121 3.97 2.37 -3.59
C GLY A 121 4.53 0.96 -3.62
N THR A 122 4.90 0.53 -4.83
CA THR A 122 5.46 -0.80 -5.10
C THR A 122 6.99 -0.82 -5.04
N TYR A 123 7.62 0.36 -5.01
CA TYR A 123 9.07 0.49 -4.90
C TYR A 123 9.50 0.47 -3.43
N LEU A 124 10.37 -0.47 -3.08
CA LEU A 124 11.03 -0.47 -1.78
C LEU A 124 12.23 0.49 -1.82
N PRO A 125 12.46 1.30 -0.79
CA PRO A 125 13.64 2.16 -0.74
C PRO A 125 14.91 1.31 -0.69
N ASP A 126 15.92 1.66 -1.50
CA ASP A 126 17.22 0.96 -1.55
C ASP A 126 17.96 0.99 -0.19
N SER A 127 17.74 2.03 0.61
CA SER A 127 18.25 2.12 1.98
C SER A 127 17.35 3.02 2.83
N VAL A 128 17.30 2.73 4.14
CA VAL A 128 16.56 3.54 5.12
C VAL A 128 17.57 4.07 6.14
N LYS A 129 17.64 5.39 6.29
CA LYS A 129 18.48 6.04 7.31
C LYS A 129 17.64 6.32 8.55
N ILE A 130 18.06 5.76 9.68
CA ILE A 130 17.41 5.94 10.98
C ILE A 130 18.49 6.39 11.96
N TRP A 131 18.26 7.48 12.68
CA TRP A 131 19.11 7.89 13.81
C TRP A 131 18.38 7.61 15.13
N PHE A 132 19.12 7.23 16.17
CA PHE A 132 18.60 7.15 17.53
C PHE A 132 19.36 8.13 18.40
N ILE A 133 18.69 9.15 18.94
CA ILE A 133 19.28 10.07 19.91
C ILE A 133 18.83 9.62 21.29
N ASN A 134 19.69 8.90 22.02
CA ASN A 134 19.55 8.83 23.47
C ASN A 134 20.94 8.67 24.11
N GLN A 135 21.73 9.74 24.07
CA GLN A 135 22.92 9.84 24.90
C GLN A 135 22.81 11.12 25.73
N LYS A 136 22.57 10.95 27.04
CA LYS A 136 23.09 11.90 28.01
C LYS A 136 24.58 12.00 27.71
N ILE A 137 25.01 13.17 27.23
CA ILE A 137 26.42 13.47 27.03
C ILE A 137 27.05 13.44 28.41
N GLN A 138 27.80 12.39 28.73
CA GLN A 138 28.62 12.35 29.93
C GLN A 138 30.00 12.86 29.52
N ALA A 139 30.28 14.12 29.83
CA ALA A 139 31.62 14.66 29.68
C ALA A 139 32.55 13.91 30.63
N PHE A 140 33.67 13.42 30.12
CA PHE A 140 34.76 12.94 30.96
C PHE A 140 35.40 14.15 31.64
N ASN A 141 35.37 14.17 32.98
CA ASN A 141 36.36 14.87 33.79
C ASN A 141 37.36 13.84 34.31
#